data_AF-A0A959CD39-F1
#
_entry.id   AF-A0A959CD39-F1
#
_cell.length_a   1.000
_cell.length_b   1.000
_cell.length_c   1.000
_cell.angle_alpha   90.00
_cell.angle_beta   90.00
_cell.angle_gamma   90.00
#
_symmetry.space_group_name_H-M   'P 1'
#
loop_
_entity.id
_entity.type
_entity.pdbx_description
1 polymer ?
#
loop_
_entity_poly.entity_id
_entity_poly.type
_entity_poly.pdbx_seq_one_letter_code
_entity_poly.pdbx_strand_id
1 'polypeptide(L)'
;MRAPNHVIGGLVFTGICSSLSGVNVFASPVYLGLAVGAALLPDIDHPKTLIGSLLKPLSVAINRRYGHRTITHSGVTLVALTLAIAIAEKLSAGANSLALVFFFAYFSHLMLDMMTLQGVPLLYPITKNPFVIPSNPGYRIRTGDLRAEAVMFCLFLSLGLFLRPLFEHGFWTSYNRLFGTMKHLHLEFQRSEDMLEVTYRAHKGSLEFSGRGYCLEAKPTRAVLLQGDSLVVLDQSELVVEEVIPTHTGRKFFFREYRFVGIGADSLQRLVGRHVIAKLDVAADRPFLATANGATSEQRRFESGFLRGAIFHELYDSVEAEVFVYEPNPRIPVLREQLRNLRQENRSRGEAASRHSLRLADLAVGMQMEGDMVAREGIYQDLAAERKRKLPLPDYGREYELQAEIAALMEQERARNARQREALERRNREAELQPASFTGYLTTVEIEGL
;
A
#
# COMPACT_ATOMS: atom_id res chain seq x y z
N MET A 1 -61.15 0.36 16.33
CA MET A 1 -60.89 -0.72 17.29
C MET A 1 -61.18 -0.18 18.70
N ARG A 2 -60.91 -0.91 19.78
CA ARG A 2 -60.99 -0.33 21.14
C ARG A 2 -59.69 0.37 21.53
N ALA A 3 -59.81 1.28 22.50
CA ALA A 3 -58.71 2.11 22.99
C ALA A 3 -57.41 1.34 23.35
N PRO A 4 -57.42 0.16 24.00
CA PRO A 4 -56.17 -0.55 24.31
C PRO A 4 -55.35 -0.89 23.06
N ASN A 5 -56.02 -1.30 21.98
CA ASN A 5 -55.37 -1.58 20.70
C ASN A 5 -54.82 -0.32 20.03
N HIS A 6 -55.53 0.81 20.13
CA HIS A 6 -55.02 2.08 19.63
C HIS A 6 -53.80 2.57 20.42
N VAL A 7 -53.77 2.38 21.75
CA VAL A 7 -52.61 2.74 22.58
C VAL A 7 -51.41 1.89 22.21
N ILE A 8 -51.52 0.55 22.29
CA ILE A 8 -50.37 -0.31 22.11
C ILE A 8 -49.92 -0.38 20.64
N GLY A 9 -50.87 -0.47 19.71
CA GLY A 9 -50.60 -0.42 18.29
C GLY A 9 -50.04 0.93 17.88
N GLY A 10 -50.53 2.02 18.47
CA GLY A 10 -50.02 3.37 18.22
C GLY A 10 -48.61 3.59 18.75
N LEU A 11 -48.29 3.10 19.95
CA LEU A 11 -46.92 3.12 20.47
C LEU A 11 -45.95 2.35 19.58
N VAL A 12 -46.33 1.14 19.15
CA VAL A 12 -45.49 0.30 18.27
C VAL A 12 -45.31 0.95 16.91
N PHE A 13 -46.39 1.39 16.28
CA PHE A 13 -46.33 2.03 14.97
C PHE A 13 -45.50 3.32 15.00
N THR A 14 -45.73 4.16 16.02
CA THR A 14 -44.97 5.40 16.22
C THR A 14 -43.50 5.09 16.48
N GLY A 15 -43.19 4.06 17.28
CA GLY A 15 -41.83 3.61 17.55
C GLY A 15 -41.10 3.18 16.27
N ILE A 16 -41.75 2.35 15.44
CA ILE A 16 -41.18 1.90 14.16
C ILE A 16 -40.92 3.10 13.25
N CYS A 17 -41.94 3.92 12.98
CA CYS A 17 -41.80 5.05 12.05
C CYS A 17 -40.82 6.12 12.55
N SER A 18 -40.84 6.43 13.84
CA SER A 18 -39.88 7.35 14.46
C SER A 18 -38.46 6.82 14.38
N SER A 19 -38.25 5.51 14.57
CA SER A 19 -36.92 4.89 14.46
C SER A 19 -36.34 4.99 13.04
N LEU A 20 -37.17 4.93 12.00
CA LEU A 20 -36.78 5.14 10.61
C LEU A 20 -36.38 6.61 10.34
N SER A 21 -37.05 7.54 11.03
CA SER A 21 -36.74 8.97 10.99
C SER A 21 -35.60 9.39 11.94
N GLY A 22 -34.92 8.43 12.60
CA GLY A 22 -33.81 8.71 13.51
C GLY A 22 -34.22 9.28 14.88
N VAL A 23 -35.49 9.17 15.26
CA VAL A 23 -36.02 9.68 16.52
C VAL A 23 -36.17 8.54 17.52
N ASN A 24 -35.47 8.65 18.67
CA ASN A 24 -35.63 7.75 19.80
C ASN A 24 -36.85 8.16 20.65
N VAL A 25 -37.93 7.38 20.59
CA VAL A 25 -39.17 7.63 21.33
C VAL A 25 -39.04 7.48 22.85
N PHE A 26 -37.99 6.81 23.33
CA PHE A 26 -37.67 6.69 24.76
C PHE A 26 -36.76 7.81 25.28
N ALA A 27 -36.26 8.70 24.41
CA ALA A 27 -35.38 9.80 24.81
C ALA A 27 -36.05 10.78 25.78
N SER A 28 -37.39 10.90 25.74
CA SER A 28 -38.15 11.74 26.65
C SER A 28 -39.50 11.12 27.00
N PRO A 29 -39.91 11.14 28.29
CA PRO A 29 -41.27 10.73 28.69
C PRO A 29 -42.38 11.51 27.96
N VAL A 30 -42.08 12.74 27.50
CA VAL A 30 -43.02 13.57 26.73
C VAL A 30 -43.38 12.90 25.41
N TYR A 31 -42.45 12.23 24.73
CA TYR A 31 -42.74 11.53 23.47
C TYR A 31 -43.68 10.35 23.67
N LEU A 32 -43.50 9.57 24.74
CA LEU A 32 -44.40 8.47 25.08
C LEU A 32 -45.79 9.00 25.46
N GLY A 33 -45.86 10.04 26.29
CA GLY A 33 -47.12 10.68 26.65
C GLY A 33 -47.86 11.24 25.44
N LEU A 34 -47.13 11.92 24.54
CA LEU A 34 -47.67 12.45 23.30
C LEU A 34 -48.15 11.33 22.37
N ALA A 35 -47.40 10.24 22.23
CA ALA A 35 -47.78 9.11 21.40
C ALA A 35 -49.08 8.44 21.90
N VAL A 36 -49.21 8.20 23.21
CA VAL A 36 -50.45 7.66 23.80
C VAL A 36 -51.62 8.63 23.61
N GLY A 37 -51.42 9.92 23.89
CA GLY A 37 -52.46 10.93 23.76
C GLY A 37 -52.94 11.10 22.32
N ALA A 38 -52.00 11.23 21.36
CA ALA A 38 -52.30 11.42 19.96
C ALA A 38 -52.92 10.18 19.30
N ALA A 39 -52.53 8.97 19.72
CA ALA A 39 -53.13 7.72 19.25
C ALA A 39 -54.59 7.52 19.72
N LEU A 40 -55.04 8.28 20.71
CA LEU A 40 -56.43 8.27 21.19
C LEU A 40 -57.21 9.52 20.78
N LEU A 41 -56.53 10.57 20.33
CA LEU A 41 -57.12 11.87 20.05
C LEU A 41 -58.25 11.85 18.99
N PRO A 42 -58.20 11.04 17.90
CA PRO A 42 -59.30 10.99 16.92
C PRO A 42 -60.66 10.63 17.52
N ASP A 43 -60.67 9.78 18.55
CA ASP A 43 -61.87 9.31 19.25
C ASP A 43 -62.51 10.36 20.18
N ILE A 44 -61.99 11.58 20.24
CA ILE A 44 -62.58 12.72 20.98
C ILE A 44 -64.00 13.06 20.50
N ASP A 45 -64.36 12.65 19.30
CA ASP A 45 -65.65 12.90 18.66
C ASP A 45 -66.81 12.08 19.24
N HIS A 46 -66.58 11.08 20.10
CA HIS A 46 -67.63 10.23 20.63
C HIS A 46 -67.70 10.23 22.16
N PRO A 47 -68.83 10.62 22.79
CA PRO A 47 -68.91 10.89 24.23
C PRO A 47 -68.81 9.65 25.14
N LYS A 48 -68.74 8.44 24.58
CA LYS A 48 -68.52 7.18 25.31
C LYS A 48 -67.10 6.63 25.20
N THR A 49 -66.24 7.22 24.38
CA THR A 49 -64.81 6.82 24.33
C THR A 49 -64.09 7.36 25.56
N LEU A 50 -62.90 6.82 25.88
CA LEU A 50 -62.12 7.27 27.03
C LEU A 50 -61.88 8.79 26.98
N ILE A 51 -61.35 9.30 25.86
CA ILE A 51 -61.06 10.74 25.69
C ILE A 51 -62.34 11.55 25.50
N GLY A 52 -63.29 11.08 24.69
CA GLY A 52 -64.53 11.82 24.44
C GLY A 52 -65.40 11.97 25.70
N SER A 53 -65.34 11.02 26.63
CA SER A 53 -66.04 11.13 27.92
C SER A 53 -65.44 12.18 28.85
N LEU A 54 -64.11 12.36 28.80
CA LEU A 54 -63.37 13.32 29.62
C LEU A 54 -63.60 14.77 29.16
N LEU A 55 -63.79 14.98 27.85
CA LEU A 55 -63.89 16.30 27.22
C LEU A 55 -65.32 16.72 26.89
N LYS A 56 -66.31 16.28 27.68
CA LYS A 56 -67.67 16.84 27.59
C LYS A 56 -67.64 18.30 28.06
N PRO A 57 -68.27 19.26 27.35
CA PRO A 57 -69.29 19.08 26.31
C PRO A 57 -68.79 19.02 24.85
N LEU A 58 -67.48 19.21 24.61
CA LEU A 58 -66.91 19.30 23.26
C LEU A 58 -67.20 18.05 22.42
N SER A 59 -67.02 16.86 23.00
CA SER A 59 -67.30 15.59 22.32
C SER A 59 -68.75 15.45 21.86
N VAL A 60 -69.72 15.92 22.67
CA VAL A 60 -71.14 15.90 22.33
C VAL A 60 -71.43 16.88 21.18
N ALA A 61 -70.82 18.06 21.21
CA ALA A 61 -70.99 19.06 20.15
C ALA A 61 -70.44 18.56 18.80
N ILE A 62 -69.24 17.95 18.80
CA ILE A 62 -68.62 17.37 17.60
C ILE A 62 -69.48 16.21 17.08
N ASN A 63 -69.87 15.27 17.94
CA ASN A 63 -70.70 14.12 17.54
C ASN A 63 -72.03 14.57 16.93
N ARG A 64 -72.69 15.57 17.53
CA ARG A 64 -73.98 16.06 17.03
C ARG A 64 -73.85 16.76 15.68
N ARG A 65 -72.74 17.46 15.42
CA ARG A 65 -72.57 18.27 14.21
C ARG A 65 -72.03 17.45 13.02
N TYR A 66 -71.09 16.55 13.27
CA TYR A 66 -70.38 15.83 12.22
C TYR A 66 -70.60 14.31 12.27
N GLY A 67 -71.01 13.76 13.42
CA GLY A 67 -71.08 12.31 13.66
C GLY A 67 -69.71 11.71 14.00
N HIS A 68 -69.72 10.50 14.57
CA HIS A 68 -68.50 9.75 14.87
C HIS A 68 -67.79 9.29 13.58
N ARG A 69 -66.45 9.26 13.60
CA ARG A 69 -65.56 8.82 12.50
C ARG A 69 -65.69 9.67 11.25
N THR A 70 -65.80 10.99 11.43
CA THR A 70 -65.85 11.94 10.31
C THR A 70 -64.70 12.94 10.39
N ILE A 71 -64.91 14.12 10.93
CA ILE A 71 -63.95 15.23 10.91
C ILE A 71 -62.63 14.85 11.60
N THR A 72 -62.68 14.27 12.80
CA THR A 72 -61.49 13.87 13.56
C THR A 72 -60.80 12.63 13.01
N HIS A 73 -61.36 11.98 12.00
CA HIS A 73 -60.76 10.83 11.34
C HIS A 73 -60.34 11.19 9.91
N SER A 74 -60.29 12.48 9.58
CA SER A 74 -59.86 12.95 8.26
C SER A 74 -58.35 13.17 8.19
N GLY A 75 -57.78 12.96 7.01
CA GLY A 75 -56.38 13.32 6.72
C GLY A 75 -56.15 14.83 6.81
N VAL A 76 -57.18 15.64 6.54
CA VAL A 76 -57.11 17.10 6.71
C VAL A 76 -56.87 17.46 8.17
N THR A 77 -57.59 16.85 9.11
CA THR A 77 -57.37 17.10 10.55
C THR A 77 -56.02 16.61 11.03
N LEU A 78 -55.57 15.43 10.57
CA LEU A 78 -54.21 14.94 10.83
C LEU A 78 -53.15 15.97 10.41
N VAL A 79 -53.20 16.45 9.17
CA VAL A 79 -52.21 17.42 8.64
C VAL A 79 -52.31 18.75 9.37
N ALA A 80 -53.52 19.27 9.59
CA ALA A 80 -53.72 20.56 10.26
C ALA A 80 -53.20 20.56 11.71
N LEU A 81 -53.50 19.53 12.49
CA LEU A 81 -53.03 19.42 13.88
C LEU A 81 -51.51 19.18 13.93
N THR A 82 -50.98 18.35 13.03
CA THR A 82 -49.53 18.14 12.91
C THR A 82 -48.81 19.44 12.59
N LEU A 83 -49.33 20.23 11.65
CA LEU A 83 -48.75 21.53 11.29
C LEU A 83 -48.82 22.52 12.45
N ALA A 84 -49.93 22.55 13.20
CA ALA A 84 -50.06 23.39 14.39
C ALA A 84 -49.00 23.04 15.44
N ILE A 85 -48.75 21.75 15.67
CA ILE A 85 -47.69 21.30 16.59
C ILE A 85 -46.31 21.63 16.04
N ALA A 86 -46.06 21.46 14.74
CA ALA A 86 -44.79 21.81 14.11
C ALA A 86 -44.47 23.31 14.22
N ILE A 87 -45.49 24.17 14.07
CA ILE A 87 -45.36 25.62 14.27
C ILE A 87 -45.05 25.92 15.74
N ALA A 88 -45.81 25.35 16.68
CA ALA A 88 -45.59 25.56 18.11
C ALA A 88 -44.20 25.08 18.56
N GLU A 89 -43.78 23.92 18.08
CA GLU A 89 -42.45 23.34 18.29
C GLU A 89 -41.35 24.29 17.80
N LYS A 90 -41.46 24.79 16.56
CA LYS A 90 -40.51 25.75 15.99
C LYS A 90 -40.43 27.05 16.79
N LEU A 91 -41.55 27.52 17.33
CA LEU A 91 -41.62 28.74 18.14
C LEU A 91 -41.07 28.56 19.57
N SER A 92 -41.10 27.34 20.10
CA SER A 92 -40.75 27.07 21.50
C SER A 92 -39.26 26.84 21.74
N ALA A 93 -38.41 26.92 20.70
CA ALA A 93 -37.00 26.49 20.72
C ALA A 93 -36.80 25.08 21.34
N GLY A 94 -37.85 24.26 21.28
CA GLY A 94 -37.96 22.97 21.96
C GLY A 94 -37.54 21.80 21.06
N ALA A 95 -37.59 20.60 21.60
CA ALA A 95 -37.10 19.38 20.96
C ALA A 95 -37.70 19.14 19.56
N ASN A 96 -36.84 18.90 18.56
CA ASN A 96 -37.13 18.85 17.11
C ASN A 96 -37.83 17.57 16.59
N SER A 97 -38.75 16.96 17.35
CA SER A 97 -39.47 15.76 16.87
C SER A 97 -40.91 15.60 17.37
N LEU A 98 -41.47 16.58 18.06
CA LEU A 98 -42.83 16.50 18.62
C LEU A 98 -43.89 16.37 17.53
N ALA A 99 -43.82 17.18 16.47
CA ALA A 99 -44.78 17.10 15.37
C ALA A 99 -44.72 15.74 14.65
N LEU A 100 -43.52 15.18 14.49
CA LEU A 100 -43.31 13.89 13.85
C LEU A 100 -43.89 12.75 14.69
N VAL A 101 -43.62 12.74 16.00
CA VAL A 101 -44.19 11.76 16.94
C VAL A 101 -45.71 11.87 16.96
N PHE A 102 -46.26 13.09 17.01
CA PHE A 102 -47.70 13.32 16.94
C PHE A 102 -48.31 12.78 15.63
N PHE A 103 -47.69 13.09 14.49
CA PHE A 103 -48.16 12.66 13.18
C PHE A 103 -48.27 11.14 13.11
N PHE A 104 -47.20 10.40 13.46
CA PHE A 104 -47.23 8.95 13.40
C PHE A 104 -48.20 8.33 14.41
N ALA A 105 -48.31 8.90 15.62
CA ALA A 105 -49.25 8.42 16.62
C ALA A 105 -50.71 8.64 16.19
N TYR A 106 -51.06 9.82 15.70
CA TYR A 106 -52.42 10.09 15.21
C TYR A 106 -52.73 9.27 13.95
N PHE A 107 -51.77 9.17 13.02
CA PHE A 107 -51.92 8.38 11.80
C PHE A 107 -52.10 6.89 12.10
N SER A 108 -51.42 6.36 13.13
CA SER A 108 -51.59 4.97 13.57
C SER A 108 -53.03 4.64 13.93
N HIS A 109 -53.73 5.58 14.59
CA HIS A 109 -55.14 5.41 14.92
C HIS A 109 -55.98 5.26 13.66
N LEU A 110 -55.80 6.17 12.69
CA LEU A 110 -56.50 6.13 11.42
C LEU A 110 -56.20 4.81 10.69
N MET A 111 -54.94 4.37 10.69
CA MET A 111 -54.53 3.12 10.05
C MET A 111 -55.18 1.89 10.70
N LEU A 112 -55.21 1.84 12.03
CA LEU A 112 -55.88 0.75 12.75
C LEU A 112 -57.38 0.74 12.50
N ASP A 113 -58.01 1.90 12.34
CA ASP A 113 -59.43 1.97 12.00
C ASP A 113 -59.73 1.63 10.53
N MET A 114 -58.80 1.91 9.61
CA MET A 114 -58.86 1.39 8.25
C MET A 114 -58.79 -0.15 8.19
N MET A 115 -58.24 -0.80 9.22
CA MET A 115 -58.26 -2.27 9.37
C MET A 115 -59.60 -2.85 9.86
N THR A 116 -60.56 -2.00 10.18
CA THR A 116 -61.90 -2.43 10.57
C THR A 116 -62.87 -2.49 9.40
N LEU A 117 -64.01 -3.18 9.57
CA LEU A 117 -65.06 -3.23 8.53
C LEU A 117 -65.61 -1.84 8.15
N GLN A 118 -65.63 -0.88 9.07
CA GLN A 118 -66.17 0.46 8.84
C GLN A 118 -65.20 1.37 8.08
N GLY A 119 -63.90 1.19 8.30
CA GLY A 119 -62.87 2.06 7.72
C GLY A 119 -62.93 3.50 8.23
N VAL A 120 -62.25 4.39 7.49
CA VAL A 120 -62.08 5.81 7.84
C VAL A 120 -62.24 6.70 6.61
N PRO A 121 -63.05 7.77 6.62
CA PRO A 121 -63.17 8.70 5.49
C PRO A 121 -61.97 9.66 5.41
N LEU A 122 -60.81 9.14 5.00
CA LEU A 122 -59.53 9.86 5.00
C LEU A 122 -59.56 11.17 4.19
N LEU A 123 -60.36 11.23 3.12
CA LEU A 123 -60.50 12.40 2.25
C LEU A 123 -61.65 13.35 2.63
N TYR A 124 -62.26 13.19 3.81
CA TYR A 124 -63.22 14.18 4.31
C TYR A 124 -62.54 15.56 4.45
N PRO A 125 -63.17 16.68 4.04
CA PRO A 125 -64.57 16.84 3.62
C PRO A 125 -64.86 16.65 2.12
N ILE A 126 -63.85 16.33 1.29
CA ILE A 126 -64.00 16.18 -0.17
C ILE A 126 -64.88 14.96 -0.50
N THR A 127 -64.61 13.82 0.13
CA THR A 127 -65.44 12.61 0.00
C THR A 127 -65.66 11.94 1.35
N LYS A 128 -66.78 11.21 1.49
CA LYS A 128 -67.10 10.42 2.69
C LYS A 128 -66.84 8.93 2.51
N ASN A 129 -66.26 8.51 1.38
CA ASN A 129 -66.00 7.10 1.11
C ASN A 129 -64.93 6.59 2.08
N PRO A 130 -65.18 5.49 2.81
CA PRO A 130 -64.23 4.99 3.78
C PRO A 130 -63.05 4.30 3.07
N PHE A 131 -61.86 4.64 3.52
CA PHE A 131 -60.63 3.92 3.22
C PHE A 131 -60.56 2.70 4.13
N VAL A 132 -60.20 1.57 3.53
CA VAL A 132 -60.18 0.25 4.18
C VAL A 132 -58.98 -0.54 3.68
N ILE A 133 -58.33 -1.26 4.59
CA ILE A 133 -57.22 -2.17 4.29
C ILE A 133 -57.36 -3.42 5.18
N PRO A 134 -57.17 -4.64 4.66
CA PRO A 134 -56.96 -5.02 3.27
C PRO A 134 -58.25 -4.98 2.43
N SER A 135 -58.12 -5.07 1.10
CA SER A 135 -59.24 -5.00 0.14
C SER A 135 -60.31 -6.08 0.38
N ASN A 136 -59.92 -7.30 0.79
CA ASN A 136 -60.88 -8.35 1.14
C ASN A 136 -61.53 -8.11 2.52
N PRO A 137 -62.87 -7.94 2.61
CA PRO A 137 -63.57 -7.75 3.88
C PRO A 137 -63.41 -8.88 4.89
N GLY A 138 -63.17 -10.12 4.43
CA GLY A 138 -63.01 -11.30 5.31
C GLY A 138 -61.76 -11.27 6.20
N TYR A 139 -60.77 -10.44 5.85
CA TYR A 139 -59.57 -10.24 6.65
C TYR A 139 -59.64 -8.98 7.56
N ARG A 140 -60.76 -8.24 7.52
CA ARG A 140 -60.92 -7.03 8.33
C ARG A 140 -61.50 -7.37 9.69
N ILE A 141 -61.10 -6.57 10.69
CA ILE A 141 -61.52 -6.79 12.06
C ILE A 141 -62.92 -6.21 12.28
N ARG A 142 -63.81 -7.02 12.84
CA ARG A 142 -65.12 -6.54 13.27
C ARG A 142 -64.99 -5.84 14.62
N THR A 143 -65.37 -4.56 14.67
CA THR A 143 -65.34 -3.79 15.92
C THR A 143 -66.18 -4.48 17.00
N GLY A 144 -65.58 -4.71 18.17
CA GLY A 144 -66.24 -5.37 19.30
C GLY A 144 -66.04 -6.89 19.35
N ASP A 145 -65.36 -7.50 18.39
CA ASP A 145 -64.93 -8.90 18.48
C ASP A 145 -63.76 -9.02 19.47
N LEU A 146 -64.06 -9.52 20.67
CA LEU A 146 -63.10 -9.66 21.76
C LEU A 146 -61.92 -10.58 21.40
N ARG A 147 -62.13 -11.64 20.61
CA ARG A 147 -61.05 -12.59 20.27
C ARG A 147 -60.06 -11.94 19.32
N ALA A 148 -60.55 -11.36 18.22
CA ALA A 148 -59.71 -10.67 17.25
C ALA A 148 -58.96 -9.49 17.89
N GLU A 149 -59.64 -8.70 18.72
CA GLU A 149 -59.02 -7.57 19.41
C GLU A 149 -57.97 -8.01 20.44
N ALA A 150 -58.18 -9.11 21.17
CA ALA A 150 -57.19 -9.63 22.11
C ALA A 150 -55.94 -10.19 21.40
N VAL A 151 -56.12 -10.89 20.27
CA VAL A 151 -55.00 -11.39 19.45
C VAL A 151 -54.15 -10.22 18.95
N MET A 152 -54.78 -9.16 18.43
CA MET A 152 -54.06 -7.96 17.99
C MET A 152 -53.33 -7.26 19.13
N PHE A 153 -53.95 -7.17 20.31
CA PHE A 153 -53.32 -6.60 21.49
C PHE A 153 -52.04 -7.37 21.87
N CYS A 154 -52.12 -8.69 21.95
CA CYS A 154 -50.98 -9.56 22.26
C CYS A 154 -49.89 -9.47 21.19
N LEU A 155 -50.26 -9.39 19.92
CA LEU A 155 -49.33 -9.24 18.80
C LEU A 155 -48.57 -7.90 18.89
N PHE A 156 -49.27 -6.79 19.11
CA PHE A 156 -48.61 -5.49 19.29
C PHE A 156 -47.75 -5.45 20.55
N LEU A 157 -48.20 -6.04 21.66
CA LEU A 157 -47.38 -6.13 22.87
C LEU A 157 -46.08 -6.90 22.63
N SER A 158 -46.18 -8.07 21.99
CA SER A 158 -45.01 -8.87 21.63
C SER A 158 -44.07 -8.10 20.70
N LEU A 159 -44.62 -7.48 19.65
CA LEU A 159 -43.85 -6.69 18.69
C LEU A 159 -43.14 -5.51 19.36
N GLY A 160 -43.83 -4.80 20.27
CA GLY A 160 -43.24 -3.69 21.03
C GLY A 160 -42.10 -4.12 21.95
N LEU A 161 -42.20 -5.30 22.57
CA LEU A 161 -41.12 -5.86 23.39
C LEU A 161 -39.90 -6.26 22.54
N PHE A 162 -40.11 -6.95 21.42
CA PHE A 162 -39.02 -7.38 20.54
C PHE A 162 -38.34 -6.22 19.82
N LEU A 163 -39.10 -5.18 19.44
CA LEU A 163 -38.57 -4.01 18.73
C LEU A 163 -38.06 -2.90 19.67
N ARG A 164 -38.04 -3.13 20.99
CA ARG A 164 -37.49 -2.15 21.94
C ARG A 164 -36.08 -1.67 21.57
N PRO A 165 -35.11 -2.52 21.19
CA PRO A 165 -33.77 -2.06 20.79
C PRO A 165 -33.79 -1.17 19.54
N LEU A 166 -34.72 -1.42 18.61
CA LEU A 166 -34.91 -0.61 17.41
C LEU A 166 -35.41 0.80 17.78
N PHE A 167 -36.36 0.88 18.71
CA PHE A 167 -36.92 2.15 19.17
C PHE A 167 -35.93 3.00 19.95
N GLU A 168 -35.00 2.36 20.68
CA GLU A 168 -33.99 3.03 21.51
C GLU A 168 -32.79 3.52 20.70
N HIS A 169 -32.28 2.69 19.77
CA HIS A 169 -31.07 3.02 19.01
C HIS A 169 -31.34 3.63 17.63
N GLY A 170 -32.58 3.56 17.15
CA GLY A 170 -32.95 3.95 15.79
C GLY A 170 -32.64 2.84 14.77
N PHE A 171 -33.28 2.96 13.61
CA PHE A 171 -33.15 2.00 12.52
C PHE A 171 -31.75 2.02 11.92
N TRP A 172 -31.25 3.20 11.54
CA TRP A 172 -29.96 3.34 10.84
C TRP A 172 -28.78 2.86 11.68
N THR A 173 -28.73 3.19 12.97
CA THR A 173 -27.71 2.66 13.89
C THR A 173 -27.77 1.14 13.99
N SER A 174 -28.98 0.58 14.07
CA SER A 174 -29.18 -0.86 14.15
C SER A 174 -28.74 -1.56 12.85
N TYR A 175 -29.07 -0.95 11.71
CA TYR A 175 -28.65 -1.39 10.38
C TYR A 175 -27.12 -1.34 10.24
N ASN A 176 -26.47 -0.23 10.59
CA ASN A 176 -25.01 -0.08 10.47
C ASN A 176 -24.28 -1.08 11.38
N ARG A 177 -24.82 -1.40 12.57
CA ARG A 177 -24.26 -2.45 13.43
C ARG A 177 -24.35 -3.86 12.83
N LEU A 178 -25.33 -4.11 11.97
CA LEU A 178 -25.52 -5.39 11.29
C LEU A 178 -24.69 -5.49 10.00
N PHE A 179 -24.68 -4.43 9.20
CA PHE A 179 -24.16 -4.44 7.83
C PHE A 179 -22.89 -3.58 7.63
N GLY A 180 -22.57 -2.69 8.56
CA GLY A 180 -21.38 -1.83 8.53
C GLY A 180 -20.12 -2.49 9.09
N THR A 181 -20.00 -3.81 9.02
CA THR A 181 -18.92 -4.57 9.69
C THR A 181 -17.92 -5.17 8.69
N MET A 182 -16.69 -5.39 9.14
CA MET A 182 -15.65 -6.06 8.35
C MET A 182 -16.07 -7.46 7.86
N LYS A 183 -16.85 -8.19 8.67
CA LYS A 183 -17.40 -9.49 8.30
C LYS A 183 -18.39 -9.37 7.14
N HIS A 184 -19.25 -8.35 7.18
CA HIS A 184 -20.18 -8.09 6.09
C HIS A 184 -19.44 -7.70 4.81
N LEU A 185 -18.46 -6.78 4.89
CA LEU A 185 -17.61 -6.43 3.75
C LEU A 185 -16.94 -7.67 3.14
N HIS A 186 -16.37 -8.56 3.96
CA HIS A 186 -15.72 -9.78 3.47
C HIS A 186 -16.67 -10.69 2.70
N LEU A 187 -17.87 -10.93 3.24
CA LEU A 187 -18.88 -11.76 2.57
C LEU A 187 -19.38 -11.14 1.27
N GLU A 188 -19.58 -9.81 1.26
CA GLU A 188 -20.03 -9.10 0.08
C GLU A 188 -18.94 -9.13 -1.01
N PHE A 189 -17.68 -8.87 -0.64
CA PHE A 189 -16.55 -8.93 -1.55
C PHE A 189 -16.35 -10.30 -2.20
N GLN A 190 -16.62 -11.39 -1.48
CA GLN A 190 -16.54 -12.75 -2.04
C GLN A 190 -17.68 -13.11 -3.00
N ARG A 191 -18.83 -12.44 -2.87
CA ARG A 191 -20.03 -12.70 -3.69
C ARG A 191 -20.15 -11.77 -4.88
N SER A 192 -19.58 -10.57 -4.75
CA SER A 192 -19.65 -9.51 -5.74
C SER A 192 -18.91 -9.89 -7.02
N GLU A 193 -19.55 -9.67 -8.17
CA GLU A 193 -18.90 -9.78 -9.49
C GLU A 193 -18.25 -8.45 -9.93
N ASP A 194 -18.62 -7.36 -9.28
CA ASP A 194 -18.12 -6.01 -9.50
C ASP A 194 -17.31 -5.48 -8.31
N MET A 195 -16.55 -4.43 -8.58
CA MET A 195 -15.73 -3.72 -7.62
C MET A 195 -16.62 -3.01 -6.61
N LEU A 196 -16.31 -3.16 -5.32
CA LEU A 196 -17.00 -2.48 -4.25
C LEU A 196 -16.32 -1.15 -3.94
N GLU A 197 -17.09 -0.05 -3.92
CA GLU A 197 -16.67 1.19 -3.25
C GLU A 197 -17.05 1.08 -1.78
N VAL A 198 -16.07 1.30 -0.90
CA VAL A 198 -16.24 1.14 0.55
C VAL A 198 -16.13 2.50 1.20
N THR A 199 -17.20 2.91 1.88
CA THR A 199 -17.16 4.04 2.82
C THR A 199 -16.75 3.51 4.18
N TYR A 200 -15.70 4.09 4.77
CA TYR A 200 -15.18 3.63 6.05
C TYR A 200 -14.98 4.77 7.05
N ARG A 201 -15.07 4.40 8.33
CA ARG A 201 -14.66 5.21 9.47
C ARG A 201 -13.89 4.35 10.45
N ALA A 202 -12.70 4.79 10.83
CA ALA A 202 -11.83 4.10 11.76
C ALA A 202 -10.99 5.10 12.56
N HIS A 203 -10.47 4.68 13.70
CA HIS A 203 -9.54 5.49 14.47
C HIS A 203 -8.34 4.69 14.99
N LYS A 204 -7.20 5.37 15.14
CA LYS A 204 -5.98 4.84 15.77
C LYS A 204 -5.61 5.77 16.92
N GLY A 205 -5.96 5.37 18.14
CA GLY A 205 -5.92 6.28 19.29
C GLY A 205 -6.89 7.45 19.08
N SER A 206 -6.40 8.69 19.18
CA SER A 206 -7.21 9.90 18.98
C SER A 206 -7.29 10.38 17.53
N LEU A 207 -6.61 9.70 16.60
CA LEU A 207 -6.63 10.08 15.18
C LEU A 207 -7.77 9.34 14.48
N GLU A 208 -8.74 10.09 13.98
CA GLU A 208 -9.84 9.58 13.16
C GLU A 208 -9.49 9.61 11.67
N PHE A 209 -9.89 8.56 10.96
CA PHE A 209 -9.74 8.39 9.53
C PHE A 209 -11.10 8.02 8.96
N SER A 210 -11.54 8.77 7.95
CA SER A 210 -12.73 8.40 7.19
C SER A 210 -12.52 8.72 5.72
N GLY A 211 -13.19 7.96 4.86
CA GLY A 211 -12.99 8.09 3.44
C GLY A 211 -13.83 7.12 2.63
N ARG A 212 -13.61 7.18 1.32
CA ARG A 212 -14.15 6.23 0.36
C ARG A 212 -13.00 5.68 -0.47
N GLY A 213 -12.98 4.37 -0.69
CA GLY A 213 -11.98 3.72 -1.51
C GLY A 213 -12.49 2.43 -2.12
N TYR A 214 -11.90 2.03 -3.24
CA TYR A 214 -12.27 0.79 -3.90
C TYR A 214 -11.65 -0.41 -3.20
N CYS A 215 -12.44 -1.41 -2.86
CA CYS A 215 -11.97 -2.59 -2.17
C CYS A 215 -11.14 -3.48 -3.09
N LEU A 216 -9.87 -3.69 -2.72
CA LEU A 216 -8.95 -4.59 -3.43
C LEU A 216 -8.83 -5.95 -2.72
N GLU A 217 -8.92 -5.95 -1.40
CA GLU A 217 -8.93 -7.17 -0.58
C GLU A 217 -9.85 -6.95 0.62
N ALA A 218 -10.68 -7.94 0.94
CA ALA A 218 -11.43 -7.99 2.19
C ALA A 218 -11.28 -9.35 2.86
N LYS A 219 -10.80 -9.34 4.09
CA LYS A 219 -10.72 -10.44 5.05
C LYS A 219 -11.57 -10.10 6.28
N PRO A 220 -11.92 -11.07 7.14
CA PRO A 220 -12.77 -10.82 8.30
C PRO A 220 -12.27 -9.72 9.26
N THR A 221 -10.95 -9.49 9.32
CA THR A 221 -10.31 -8.51 10.22
C THR A 221 -9.46 -7.47 9.50
N ARG A 222 -9.30 -7.57 8.17
CA ARG A 222 -8.43 -6.69 7.39
C ARG A 222 -9.04 -6.38 6.04
N ALA A 223 -8.97 -5.14 5.59
CA ALA A 223 -9.30 -4.77 4.22
C ALA A 223 -8.26 -3.81 3.65
N VAL A 224 -8.05 -3.88 2.33
CA VAL A 224 -7.19 -2.97 1.59
C VAL A 224 -8.05 -2.21 0.59
N LEU A 225 -8.04 -0.89 0.70
CA LEU A 225 -8.82 0.03 -0.11
C LEU A 225 -7.90 0.92 -0.95
N LEU A 226 -8.28 1.18 -2.19
CA LEU A 226 -7.64 2.15 -3.07
C LEU A 226 -8.41 3.47 -3.01
N GLN A 227 -7.85 4.47 -2.33
CA GLN A 227 -8.42 5.80 -2.22
C GLN A 227 -7.67 6.77 -3.14
N GLY A 228 -8.19 6.94 -4.35
CA GLY A 228 -7.53 7.67 -5.43
C GLY A 228 -6.19 7.04 -5.73
N ASP A 229 -5.17 7.64 -5.14
CA ASP A 229 -3.76 7.37 -5.37
C ASP A 229 -3.12 6.63 -4.16
N SER A 230 -3.79 6.57 -3.02
CA SER A 230 -3.23 5.96 -1.81
C SER A 230 -3.87 4.62 -1.48
N LEU A 231 -3.08 3.69 -0.95
CA LEU A 231 -3.60 2.46 -0.36
C LEU A 231 -3.90 2.69 1.11
N VAL A 232 -5.15 2.43 1.50
CA VAL A 232 -5.62 2.49 2.88
C VAL A 232 -5.80 1.06 3.37
N VAL A 233 -5.08 0.71 4.44
CA VAL A 233 -5.19 -0.60 5.08
C VAL A 233 -6.02 -0.46 6.34
N LEU A 234 -7.19 -1.08 6.36
CA LEU A 234 -8.06 -1.19 7.53
C LEU A 234 -7.74 -2.51 8.24
N ASP A 235 -6.82 -2.50 9.21
CA ASP A 235 -6.45 -3.70 9.97
C ASP A 235 -6.90 -3.60 11.43
N GLN A 236 -7.84 -4.46 11.84
CA GLN A 236 -8.39 -4.47 13.19
C GLN A 236 -7.36 -4.77 14.28
N SER A 237 -6.15 -5.26 13.97
CA SER A 237 -5.07 -5.39 14.95
C SER A 237 -4.39 -4.05 15.28
N GLU A 238 -4.48 -3.07 14.38
CA GLU A 238 -3.80 -1.78 14.52
C GLU A 238 -4.74 -0.59 14.74
N LEU A 239 -5.99 -0.69 14.27
CA LEU A 239 -6.98 0.37 14.33
C LEU A 239 -8.36 -0.19 14.70
N VAL A 240 -9.19 0.67 15.29
CA VAL A 240 -10.57 0.35 15.57
C VAL A 240 -11.40 0.78 14.37
N VAL A 241 -11.95 -0.20 13.66
CA VAL A 241 -12.87 0.04 12.55
C VAL A 241 -14.28 0.22 13.11
N GLU A 242 -14.83 1.43 13.02
CA GLU A 242 -16.18 1.74 13.49
C GLU A 242 -17.24 1.31 12.48
N GLU A 243 -17.01 1.61 11.21
CA GLU A 243 -18.00 1.44 10.16
C GLU A 243 -17.33 1.16 8.82
N VAL A 244 -17.89 0.20 8.07
CA VAL A 244 -17.46 -0.19 6.72
C VAL A 244 -18.70 -0.55 5.90
N ILE A 245 -19.09 0.32 4.98
CA ILE A 245 -20.27 0.15 4.16
C ILE A 245 -19.86 -0.07 2.69
N PRO A 246 -20.05 -1.28 2.14
CA PRO A 246 -19.82 -1.55 0.72
C PRO A 246 -20.97 -1.02 -0.15
N THR A 247 -20.63 -0.53 -1.34
CA THR A 247 -21.54 -0.11 -2.40
C THR A 247 -21.07 -0.66 -3.75
N HIS A 248 -21.97 -1.26 -4.52
CA HIS A 248 -21.67 -1.79 -5.86
C HIS A 248 -21.43 -0.65 -6.86
N THR A 249 -20.38 -0.77 -7.65
CA THR A 249 -20.00 0.25 -8.65
C THR A 249 -20.42 -0.13 -10.07
N GLY A 250 -20.73 -1.40 -10.30
CA GLY A 250 -20.98 -1.97 -11.62
C GLY A 250 -19.72 -2.12 -12.50
N ARG A 251 -18.52 -1.81 -11.99
CA ARG A 251 -17.25 -1.92 -12.73
C ARG A 251 -16.50 -3.17 -12.33
N LYS A 252 -15.84 -3.85 -13.27
CA LYS A 252 -14.98 -5.00 -12.94
C LYS A 252 -13.55 -4.56 -12.67
N PHE A 253 -12.83 -5.37 -11.92
CA PHE A 253 -11.39 -5.30 -11.80
C PHE A 253 -10.82 -6.71 -11.82
N PHE A 254 -9.57 -6.85 -12.23
CA PHE A 254 -8.93 -8.13 -12.33
C PHE A 254 -7.47 -8.05 -11.90
N PHE A 255 -6.99 -9.16 -11.35
CA PHE A 255 -5.60 -9.33 -10.99
C PHE A 255 -4.84 -9.94 -12.16
N ARG A 256 -3.73 -9.32 -12.57
CA ARG A 256 -2.90 -9.82 -13.66
C ARG A 256 -1.49 -10.11 -13.18
N GLU A 257 -1.06 -11.35 -13.35
CA GLU A 257 0.29 -11.78 -12.95
C GLU A 257 1.27 -11.62 -14.13
N TYR A 258 2.39 -10.96 -13.85
CA TYR A 258 3.54 -10.81 -14.74
C TYR A 258 4.75 -11.49 -14.09
N ARG A 259 5.42 -12.35 -14.85
CA ARG A 259 6.67 -13.00 -14.44
C ARG A 259 7.84 -12.39 -15.19
N PHE A 260 8.96 -12.21 -14.50
CA PHE A 260 10.18 -11.67 -15.08
C PHE A 260 11.39 -12.48 -14.61
N VAL A 261 12.35 -12.62 -15.50
CA VAL A 261 13.57 -13.41 -15.25
C VAL A 261 14.76 -12.61 -15.77
N GLY A 262 15.74 -12.44 -14.91
CA GLY A 262 17.03 -11.83 -15.25
C GLY A 262 16.97 -10.40 -15.78
N ILE A 263 16.10 -9.55 -15.23
CA ILE A 263 15.98 -8.14 -15.63
C ILE A 263 16.88 -7.24 -14.76
N GLY A 264 17.39 -6.13 -15.30
CA GLY A 264 18.13 -5.14 -14.51
C GLY A 264 17.23 -4.24 -13.65
N ALA A 265 17.83 -3.49 -12.71
CA ALA A 265 17.10 -2.64 -11.77
C ALA A 265 16.17 -1.61 -12.45
N ASP A 266 16.62 -0.95 -13.52
CA ASP A 266 15.80 0.02 -14.26
C ASP A 266 14.55 -0.58 -14.91
N SER A 267 14.66 -1.83 -15.37
CA SER A 267 13.53 -2.54 -15.97
C SER A 267 12.55 -2.98 -14.90
N LEU A 268 13.04 -3.43 -13.74
CA LEU A 268 12.21 -3.70 -12.57
C LEU A 268 11.49 -2.42 -12.08
N GLN A 269 12.20 -1.29 -12.01
CA GLN A 269 11.63 -0.02 -11.58
C GLN A 269 10.49 0.45 -12.49
N ARG A 270 10.65 0.32 -13.81
CA ARG A 270 9.59 0.63 -14.78
C ARG A 270 8.37 -0.29 -14.66
N LEU A 271 8.60 -1.56 -14.31
CA LEU A 271 7.54 -2.55 -14.13
C LEU A 271 6.70 -2.24 -12.88
N VAL A 272 7.38 -1.96 -11.77
CA VAL A 272 6.80 -1.69 -10.44
C VAL A 272 6.15 -0.30 -10.38
N GLY A 273 6.76 0.72 -10.99
CA GLY A 273 6.31 2.12 -10.86
C GLY A 273 5.03 2.47 -11.64
N ARG A 274 4.54 1.60 -12.53
CA ARG A 274 3.39 1.88 -13.40
C ARG A 274 2.05 1.35 -12.90
N HIS A 275 2.05 0.48 -11.90
CA HIS A 275 0.87 -0.31 -11.53
C HIS A 275 0.61 -0.26 -10.04
N VAL A 276 -0.66 -0.43 -9.66
CA VAL A 276 -1.02 -0.81 -8.29
C VAL A 276 -0.72 -2.30 -8.14
N ILE A 277 0.17 -2.65 -7.21
CA ILE A 277 0.71 -3.99 -7.07
C ILE A 277 -0.02 -4.71 -5.96
N ALA A 278 -0.80 -5.74 -6.30
CA ALA A 278 -1.44 -6.61 -5.32
C ALA A 278 -0.43 -7.53 -4.61
N LYS A 279 0.57 -8.03 -5.36
CA LYS A 279 1.62 -8.91 -4.82
C LYS A 279 2.92 -8.72 -5.58
N LEU A 280 4.04 -8.67 -4.86
CA LEU A 280 5.38 -8.54 -5.43
C LEU A 280 6.32 -9.52 -4.74
N ASP A 281 7.04 -10.30 -5.52
CA ASP A 281 8.13 -11.16 -5.06
C ASP A 281 9.30 -10.97 -6.01
N VAL A 282 10.40 -10.44 -5.50
CA VAL A 282 11.62 -10.14 -6.26
C VAL A 282 12.80 -10.78 -5.56
N ALA A 283 13.58 -11.56 -6.29
CA ALA A 283 14.88 -12.06 -5.85
C ALA A 283 15.97 -11.52 -6.79
N ALA A 284 17.17 -11.33 -6.24
CA ALA A 284 18.35 -10.99 -7.02
C ALA A 284 19.52 -11.92 -6.71
N ASP A 285 20.46 -11.99 -7.64
CA ASP A 285 21.73 -12.71 -7.49
C ASP A 285 22.68 -12.06 -6.48
N ARG A 286 22.50 -10.77 -6.19
CA ARG A 286 23.25 -9.97 -5.22
C ARG A 286 22.35 -9.23 -4.23
N PRO A 287 22.86 -8.80 -3.06
CA PRO A 287 22.12 -7.92 -2.17
C PRO A 287 21.76 -6.60 -2.88
N PHE A 288 20.55 -6.12 -2.63
CA PHE A 288 20.05 -4.84 -3.13
C PHE A 288 19.32 -4.11 -2.02
N LEU A 289 19.20 -2.79 -2.17
CA LEU A 289 18.35 -1.98 -1.32
C LEU A 289 16.94 -1.96 -1.91
N ALA A 290 15.94 -2.34 -1.12
CA ALA A 290 14.55 -2.11 -1.47
C ALA A 290 13.95 -1.08 -0.53
N THR A 291 13.32 -0.07 -1.11
CA THR A 291 12.56 0.95 -0.39
C THR A 291 11.08 0.74 -0.66
N ALA A 292 10.32 0.41 0.38
CA ALA A 292 8.87 0.27 0.33
C ALA A 292 8.25 0.82 1.61
N ASN A 293 7.07 1.46 1.49
CA ASN A 293 6.34 2.03 2.64
C ASN A 293 7.18 2.97 3.53
N GLY A 294 8.16 3.68 2.96
CA GLY A 294 9.04 4.61 3.68
C GLY A 294 10.21 3.96 4.44
N ALA A 295 10.38 2.64 4.36
CA ALA A 295 11.51 1.93 4.95
C ALA A 295 12.43 1.38 3.86
N THR A 296 13.74 1.51 4.06
CA THR A 296 14.78 0.94 3.19
C THR A 296 15.44 -0.22 3.91
N SER A 297 15.53 -1.38 3.27
CA SER A 297 16.28 -2.52 3.79
C SER A 297 17.17 -3.15 2.72
N GLU A 298 18.36 -3.58 3.14
CA GLU A 298 19.23 -4.44 2.33
C GLU A 298 18.75 -5.89 2.43
N GLN A 299 18.52 -6.52 1.28
CA GLN A 299 18.03 -7.89 1.20
C GLN A 299 18.41 -8.54 -0.14
N ARG A 300 18.35 -9.86 -0.20
CA ARG A 300 18.48 -10.64 -1.45
C ARG A 300 17.15 -11.04 -2.07
N ARG A 301 16.07 -10.94 -1.30
CA ARG A 301 14.70 -11.20 -1.72
C ARG A 301 13.78 -10.24 -1.01
N PHE A 302 12.82 -9.69 -1.74
CA PHE A 302 11.80 -8.77 -1.25
C PHE A 302 10.42 -9.33 -1.60
N GLU A 303 9.60 -9.58 -0.59
CA GLU A 303 8.21 -9.99 -0.74
C GLU A 303 7.29 -8.97 -0.07
N SER A 304 6.25 -8.54 -0.77
CA SER A 304 5.27 -7.62 -0.23
C SER A 304 3.91 -7.75 -0.93
N GLY A 305 2.85 -7.45 -0.19
CA GLY A 305 1.47 -7.40 -0.70
C GLY A 305 0.92 -5.98 -0.63
N PHE A 306 0.15 -5.60 -1.65
CA PHE A 306 -0.49 -4.29 -1.78
C PHE A 306 0.49 -3.12 -1.65
N LEU A 307 1.20 -2.82 -2.73
CA LEU A 307 2.12 -1.69 -2.87
C LEU A 307 1.68 -0.74 -3.97
N ARG A 308 1.91 0.55 -3.76
CA ARG A 308 1.74 1.58 -4.79
C ARG A 308 3.06 2.02 -5.43
N GLY A 309 4.15 1.39 -5.02
CA GLY A 309 5.50 1.62 -5.50
C GLY A 309 6.53 0.99 -4.56
N ALA A 310 7.62 0.51 -5.16
CA ALA A 310 8.84 0.15 -4.46
C ALA A 310 10.02 0.65 -5.31
N ILE A 311 11.10 1.02 -4.64
CA ILE A 311 12.33 1.44 -5.31
C ILE A 311 13.40 0.40 -5.05
N PHE A 312 14.07 -0.03 -6.10
CA PHE A 312 15.15 -1.02 -6.02
C PHE A 312 16.46 -0.36 -6.46
N HIS A 313 17.43 -0.33 -5.57
CA HIS A 313 18.76 0.21 -5.83
C HIS A 313 19.82 -0.89 -5.70
N GLU A 314 20.73 -0.90 -6.67
CA GLU A 314 21.91 -1.76 -6.62
C GLU A 314 22.92 -1.23 -5.61
N LEU A 315 23.57 -2.14 -4.89
CA LEU A 315 24.71 -1.81 -4.04
C LEU A 315 25.97 -1.84 -4.91
N TYR A 316 26.55 -0.67 -5.17
CA TYR A 316 27.86 -0.57 -5.81
C TYR A 316 28.93 -0.68 -4.73
N ASP A 317 29.54 -1.85 -4.60
CA ASP A 317 30.82 -1.93 -3.89
C ASP A 317 31.87 -1.26 -4.78
N SER A 318 32.44 -0.15 -4.32
CA SER A 318 33.59 0.45 -4.97
C SER A 318 34.78 -0.49 -4.83
N VAL A 319 34.95 -1.41 -5.77
CA VAL A 319 36.16 -2.22 -5.84
C VAL A 319 37.28 -1.27 -6.29
N GLU A 320 38.11 -0.84 -5.34
CA GLU A 320 39.34 -0.12 -5.67
C GLU A 320 40.17 -1.04 -6.59
N ALA A 321 40.37 -0.60 -7.84
CA ALA A 321 41.14 -1.37 -8.81
C ALA A 321 42.54 -1.63 -8.26
N GLU A 322 42.95 -2.90 -8.21
CA GLU A 322 44.31 -3.24 -7.79
C GLU A 322 45.32 -2.57 -8.74
N VAL A 323 46.34 -1.92 -8.18
CA VAL A 323 47.37 -1.19 -8.92
C VAL A 323 48.56 -2.10 -9.23
N PHE A 324 49.03 -2.08 -10.48
CA PHE A 324 50.21 -2.85 -10.88
C PHE A 324 51.50 -2.32 -10.23
N VAL A 325 52.28 -3.20 -9.61
CA VAL A 325 53.60 -2.90 -9.03
C VAL A 325 54.68 -3.63 -9.84
N TYR A 326 55.67 -2.88 -10.32
CA TYR A 326 56.78 -3.43 -11.10
C TYR A 326 57.78 -4.19 -10.22
N GLU A 327 58.12 -5.43 -10.59
CA GLU A 327 59.11 -6.24 -9.88
C GLU A 327 60.44 -6.31 -10.67
N PRO A 328 61.49 -5.57 -10.25
CA PRO A 328 62.81 -5.63 -10.90
C PRO A 328 63.61 -6.86 -10.47
N ASN A 329 64.44 -7.39 -11.37
CA ASN A 329 65.35 -8.48 -11.11
C ASN A 329 66.66 -7.95 -10.48
N PRO A 330 66.97 -8.31 -9.22
CA PRO A 330 68.10 -7.75 -8.50
C PRO A 330 69.47 -8.16 -9.08
N ARG A 331 69.54 -9.19 -9.94
CA ARG A 331 70.81 -9.63 -10.57
C ARG A 331 71.26 -8.72 -11.70
N ILE A 332 70.33 -8.07 -12.40
CA ILE A 332 70.63 -7.19 -13.54
C ILE A 332 71.59 -6.04 -13.17
N PRO A 333 71.38 -5.26 -12.10
CA PRO A 333 72.32 -4.21 -11.73
C PRO A 333 73.71 -4.74 -11.36
N VAL A 334 73.78 -5.92 -10.73
CA VAL A 334 75.05 -6.57 -10.38
C VAL A 334 75.83 -6.99 -11.64
N LEU A 335 75.15 -7.61 -12.60
CA LEU A 335 75.78 -8.02 -13.87
C LEU A 335 76.19 -6.81 -14.71
N ARG A 336 75.41 -5.72 -14.70
CA ARG A 336 75.79 -4.46 -15.38
C ARG A 336 77.07 -3.86 -14.79
N GLU A 337 77.21 -3.93 -13.47
CA GLU A 337 78.42 -3.48 -12.79
C GLU A 337 79.63 -4.35 -13.16
N GLN A 338 79.45 -5.68 -13.18
CA GLN A 338 80.50 -6.61 -13.62
C GLN A 338 80.91 -6.35 -15.08
N LEU A 339 79.95 -6.15 -15.98
CA LEU A 339 80.21 -5.82 -17.38
C LEU A 339 80.95 -4.48 -17.52
N ARG A 340 80.61 -3.48 -16.71
CA ARG A 340 81.30 -2.18 -16.69
C ARG A 340 82.78 -2.34 -16.32
N ASN A 341 83.06 -3.08 -15.26
CA ASN A 341 84.42 -3.31 -14.79
C ASN A 341 85.22 -4.12 -15.82
N LEU A 342 84.63 -5.17 -16.38
CA LEU A 342 85.27 -5.97 -17.43
C LEU A 342 85.58 -5.15 -18.69
N ARG A 343 84.67 -4.27 -19.12
CA ARG A 343 84.90 -3.36 -20.25
C ARG A 343 86.06 -2.40 -19.99
N GLN A 344 86.16 -1.88 -18.77
CA GLN A 344 87.27 -1.01 -18.37
C GLN A 344 88.60 -1.77 -18.39
N GLU A 345 88.63 -3.01 -17.90
CA GLU A 345 89.80 -3.88 -17.97
C GLU A 345 90.17 -4.26 -19.42
N ASN A 346 89.20 -4.63 -20.25
CA ASN A 346 89.43 -4.97 -21.66
C ASN A 346 89.99 -3.78 -22.44
N ARG A 347 89.50 -2.56 -22.16
CA ARG A 347 90.04 -1.34 -22.76
C ARG A 347 91.50 -1.12 -22.36
N SER A 348 91.83 -1.22 -21.06
CA SER A 348 93.21 -1.03 -20.61
C SER A 348 94.17 -2.11 -21.15
N ARG A 349 93.72 -3.38 -21.21
CA ARG A 349 94.47 -4.49 -21.83
C ARG A 349 94.69 -4.26 -23.32
N GLY A 350 93.67 -3.79 -24.05
CA GLY A 350 93.76 -3.50 -25.48
C GLY A 350 94.71 -2.34 -25.78
N GLU A 351 94.67 -1.27 -24.98
CA GLU A 351 95.62 -0.16 -25.06
C GLU A 351 97.05 -0.59 -24.75
N ALA A 352 97.25 -1.47 -23.75
CA ALA A 352 98.56 -2.02 -23.42
C ALA A 352 99.12 -2.92 -24.53
N ALA A 353 98.29 -3.79 -25.11
CA ALA A 353 98.66 -4.65 -26.23
C ALA A 353 98.99 -3.85 -27.49
N SER A 354 98.23 -2.78 -27.77
CA SER A 354 98.48 -1.88 -28.90
C SER A 354 99.80 -1.12 -28.73
N ARG A 355 100.07 -0.57 -27.53
CA ARG A 355 101.35 0.08 -27.20
C ARG A 355 102.53 -0.88 -27.32
N HIS A 356 102.37 -2.12 -26.85
CA HIS A 356 103.40 -3.16 -26.96
C HIS A 356 103.68 -3.52 -28.42
N SER A 357 102.64 -3.68 -29.24
CA SER A 357 102.79 -3.96 -30.67
C SER A 357 103.49 -2.83 -31.41
N LEU A 358 103.16 -1.58 -31.11
CA LEU A 358 103.85 -0.41 -31.66
C LEU A 358 105.31 -0.36 -31.23
N ARG A 359 105.63 -0.69 -29.96
CA ARG A 359 107.01 -0.73 -29.46
C ARG A 359 107.83 -1.83 -30.14
N LEU A 360 107.26 -3.00 -30.37
CA LEU A 360 107.90 -4.07 -31.14
C LEU A 360 108.17 -3.65 -32.58
N ALA A 361 107.24 -2.94 -33.22
CA ALA A 361 107.42 -2.41 -34.58
C ALA A 361 108.52 -1.34 -34.62
N ASP A 362 108.52 -0.41 -33.67
CA ASP A 362 109.53 0.65 -33.51
C ASP A 362 110.94 0.07 -33.32
N LEU A 363 111.10 -0.90 -32.41
CA LEU A 363 112.37 -1.60 -32.21
C LEU A 363 112.80 -2.41 -33.44
N ALA A 364 111.86 -3.03 -34.16
CA ALA A 364 112.17 -3.77 -35.39
C ALA A 364 112.65 -2.84 -36.53
N VAL A 365 112.01 -1.68 -36.70
CA VAL A 365 112.44 -0.65 -37.66
C VAL A 365 113.78 -0.04 -37.25
N GLY A 366 113.95 0.30 -35.97
CA GLY A 366 115.21 0.82 -35.43
C GLY A 366 116.39 -0.14 -35.66
N MET A 367 116.18 -1.44 -35.46
CA MET A 367 117.19 -2.47 -35.73
C MET A 367 117.61 -2.53 -37.22
N GLN A 368 116.69 -2.28 -38.15
CA GLN A 368 116.96 -2.29 -39.59
C GLN A 368 117.69 -1.03 -40.07
N MET A 369 117.47 0.11 -39.41
CA MET A 369 118.04 1.41 -39.81
C MET A 369 119.39 1.71 -39.14
N GLU A 370 119.75 1.01 -38.06
CA GLU A 370 120.97 1.27 -37.28
C GLU A 370 122.24 0.71 -37.95
N GLY A 371 123.23 1.60 -38.18
CA GLY A 371 124.47 1.28 -38.89
C GLY A 371 125.62 0.82 -37.98
N ASP A 372 125.56 1.15 -36.68
CA ASP A 372 126.55 0.73 -35.68
C ASP A 372 126.23 -0.69 -35.15
N MET A 373 127.23 -1.57 -35.22
CA MET A 373 127.10 -2.98 -34.83
C MET A 373 126.77 -3.15 -33.34
N VAL A 374 127.33 -2.29 -32.47
CA VAL A 374 127.11 -2.39 -31.01
C VAL A 374 125.72 -1.91 -30.62
N ALA A 375 125.29 -0.76 -31.16
CA ALA A 375 123.94 -0.23 -30.96
C ALA A 375 122.86 -1.20 -31.47
N ARG A 376 123.10 -1.84 -32.63
CA ARG A 376 122.19 -2.84 -33.20
C ARG A 376 122.00 -4.07 -32.31
N GLU A 377 123.07 -4.55 -31.67
CA GLU A 377 122.98 -5.68 -30.72
C GLU A 377 122.17 -5.31 -29.47
N GLY A 378 122.28 -4.06 -28.99
CA GLY A 378 121.43 -3.55 -27.90
C GLY A 378 119.95 -3.55 -28.26
N ILE A 379 119.60 -3.05 -29.46
CA ILE A 379 118.21 -3.06 -29.95
C ILE A 379 117.70 -4.51 -30.13
N TYR A 380 118.55 -5.44 -30.58
CA TYR A 380 118.20 -6.85 -30.70
C TYR A 380 117.87 -7.49 -29.35
N GLN A 381 118.66 -7.19 -28.30
CA GLN A 381 118.40 -7.68 -26.95
C GLN A 381 117.10 -7.11 -26.37
N ASP A 382 116.83 -5.82 -26.58
CA ASP A 382 115.58 -5.18 -26.17
C ASP A 382 114.36 -5.76 -26.91
N LEU A 383 114.49 -6.00 -28.22
CA LEU A 383 113.46 -6.66 -29.03
C LEU A 383 113.21 -8.10 -28.55
N ALA A 384 114.27 -8.85 -28.24
CA ALA A 384 114.17 -10.21 -27.71
C ALA A 384 113.54 -10.25 -26.31
N ALA A 385 113.83 -9.25 -25.46
CA ALA A 385 113.22 -9.09 -24.15
C ALA A 385 111.73 -8.75 -24.26
N GLU A 386 111.36 -7.78 -25.11
CA GLU A 386 109.95 -7.39 -25.31
C GLU A 386 109.13 -8.49 -26.00
N ARG A 387 109.72 -9.30 -26.88
CA ARG A 387 109.05 -10.49 -27.45
C ARG A 387 108.75 -11.58 -26.43
N LYS A 388 109.52 -11.69 -25.35
CA LYS A 388 109.28 -12.67 -24.28
C LYS A 388 108.17 -12.22 -23.32
N ARG A 389 107.79 -10.93 -23.33
CA ARG A 389 106.74 -10.38 -22.47
C ARG A 389 105.36 -10.80 -22.99
N LYS A 390 104.63 -11.60 -22.20
CA LYS A 390 103.24 -11.95 -22.49
C LYS A 390 102.30 -10.96 -21.82
N LEU A 391 101.50 -10.24 -22.60
CA LEU A 391 100.43 -9.37 -22.08
C LEU A 391 99.09 -10.11 -22.01
N PRO A 392 98.28 -9.87 -20.98
CA PRO A 392 96.92 -10.38 -20.92
C PRO A 392 96.09 -9.75 -22.05
N LEU A 393 95.44 -10.58 -22.86
CA LEU A 393 94.55 -10.13 -23.93
C LEU A 393 93.19 -9.71 -23.37
N PRO A 394 92.47 -8.80 -24.05
CA PRO A 394 91.08 -8.51 -23.74
C PRO A 394 90.21 -9.77 -23.87
N ASP A 395 89.31 -9.98 -22.91
CA ASP A 395 88.35 -11.08 -22.91
C ASP A 395 86.99 -10.60 -23.44
N TYR A 396 86.89 -10.48 -24.77
CA TYR A 396 85.65 -10.09 -25.43
C TYR A 396 84.59 -11.20 -25.40
N GLY A 397 84.98 -12.46 -25.21
CA GLY A 397 84.06 -13.58 -25.08
C GLY A 397 83.21 -13.45 -23.81
N ARG A 398 83.88 -13.21 -22.68
CA ARG A 398 83.19 -12.99 -21.39
C ARG A 398 82.35 -11.71 -21.38
N GLU A 399 82.78 -10.68 -22.12
CA GLU A 399 81.99 -9.46 -22.30
C GLU A 399 80.67 -9.74 -23.04
N TYR A 400 80.73 -10.54 -24.11
CA TYR A 400 79.55 -10.96 -24.87
C TYR A 400 78.61 -11.84 -24.03
N GLU A 401 79.15 -12.78 -23.26
CA GLU A 401 78.37 -13.62 -22.34
C GLU A 401 77.59 -12.80 -21.31
N LEU A 402 78.25 -11.83 -20.65
CA LEU A 402 77.59 -10.96 -19.68
C LEU A 402 76.51 -10.08 -20.33
N GLN A 403 76.74 -9.59 -21.55
CA GLN A 403 75.73 -8.86 -22.31
C GLN A 403 74.52 -9.73 -22.63
N ALA A 404 74.76 -10.97 -23.08
CA ALA A 404 73.71 -11.94 -23.39
C ALA A 404 72.91 -12.32 -22.12
N GLU A 405 73.57 -12.53 -20.98
CA GLU A 405 72.91 -12.83 -19.70
C GLU A 405 72.03 -11.66 -19.24
N ILE A 406 72.52 -10.42 -19.32
CA ILE A 406 71.74 -9.22 -18.99
C ILE A 406 70.52 -9.11 -19.92
N ALA A 407 70.69 -9.32 -21.23
CA ALA A 407 69.60 -9.24 -22.19
C ALA A 407 68.52 -10.30 -21.92
N ALA A 408 68.92 -11.54 -21.64
CA ALA A 408 68.01 -12.63 -21.32
C ALA A 408 67.22 -12.35 -20.03
N LEU A 409 67.89 -11.86 -18.97
CA LEU A 409 67.21 -11.50 -17.72
C LEU A 409 66.24 -10.33 -17.88
N MET A 410 66.59 -9.32 -18.70
CA MET A 410 65.70 -8.20 -19.04
C MET A 410 64.46 -8.69 -19.79
N GLU A 411 64.61 -9.63 -20.72
CA GLU A 411 63.49 -10.22 -21.47
C GLU A 411 62.57 -11.03 -20.54
N GLN A 412 63.15 -11.84 -19.65
CA GLN A 412 62.40 -12.59 -18.65
C GLN A 412 61.64 -11.66 -17.68
N GLU A 413 62.29 -10.59 -17.21
CA GLU A 413 61.67 -9.57 -16.36
C GLU A 413 60.48 -8.90 -17.06
N ARG A 414 60.63 -8.50 -18.33
CA ARG A 414 59.55 -7.92 -19.13
C ARG A 414 58.39 -8.90 -19.31
N ALA A 415 58.67 -10.15 -19.69
CA ALA A 415 57.65 -11.16 -19.90
C ALA A 415 56.87 -11.48 -18.61
N ARG A 416 57.57 -11.55 -17.46
CA ARG A 416 56.94 -11.77 -16.15
C ARG A 416 56.02 -10.63 -15.76
N ASN A 417 56.50 -9.39 -15.83
CA ASN A 417 55.73 -8.20 -15.49
C ASN A 417 54.53 -8.01 -16.45
N ALA A 418 54.68 -8.31 -17.74
CA ALA A 418 53.58 -8.27 -18.71
C ALA A 418 52.47 -9.27 -18.37
N ARG A 419 52.81 -10.52 -18.04
CA ARG A 419 51.83 -11.54 -17.60
C ARG A 419 51.11 -11.15 -16.31
N GLN A 420 51.83 -10.59 -15.34
CA GLN A 420 51.22 -10.11 -14.09
C GLN A 420 50.24 -8.96 -14.36
N ARG A 421 50.61 -8.03 -15.24
CA ARG A 421 49.73 -6.93 -15.66
C ARG A 421 48.49 -7.43 -16.38
N GLU A 422 48.60 -8.33 -17.34
CA GLU A 422 47.44 -8.90 -18.05
C GLU A 422 46.51 -9.66 -17.10
N ALA A 423 47.06 -10.46 -16.19
CA ALA A 423 46.28 -11.17 -15.18
C ALA A 423 45.58 -10.22 -14.19
N LEU A 424 46.20 -9.08 -13.88
CA LEU A 424 45.60 -8.02 -13.06
C LEU A 424 44.48 -7.31 -13.82
N GLU A 425 44.73 -6.89 -15.05
CA GLU A 425 43.72 -6.23 -15.91
C GLU A 425 42.50 -7.15 -16.13
N ARG A 426 42.73 -8.45 -16.30
CA ARG A 426 41.64 -9.43 -16.38
C ARG A 426 40.84 -9.52 -15.08
N ARG A 427 41.52 -9.61 -13.92
CA ARG A 427 40.86 -9.64 -12.61
C ARG A 427 40.07 -8.36 -12.34
N ASN A 428 40.63 -7.20 -12.67
CA ASN A 428 39.95 -5.91 -12.54
C ASN A 428 38.73 -5.83 -13.48
N ARG A 429 38.78 -6.36 -14.70
CA ARG A 429 37.61 -6.47 -15.61
C ARG A 429 36.56 -7.48 -15.14
N GLU A 430 36.97 -8.60 -14.55
CA GLU A 430 36.05 -9.57 -13.94
C GLU A 430 35.41 -9.01 -12.66
N ALA A 431 36.10 -8.10 -11.97
CA ALA A 431 35.63 -7.39 -10.79
C ALA A 431 34.83 -6.11 -11.09
N GLU A 432 34.96 -5.53 -12.30
CA GLU A 432 34.05 -4.50 -12.81
C GLU A 432 32.64 -5.10 -12.86
N LEU A 433 31.83 -4.70 -11.88
CA LEU A 433 30.54 -5.29 -11.52
C LEU A 433 29.62 -5.43 -12.74
N GLN A 434 29.25 -6.68 -13.10
CA GLN A 434 28.00 -6.88 -13.85
C GLN A 434 26.82 -6.40 -12.99
N PRO A 435 25.82 -5.72 -13.58
CA PRO A 435 24.66 -5.21 -12.84
C PRO A 435 23.86 -6.36 -12.22
N ALA A 436 23.18 -6.07 -11.11
CA ALA A 436 22.37 -7.08 -10.43
C ALA A 436 21.22 -7.59 -11.32
N SER A 437 20.97 -8.89 -11.26
CA SER A 437 19.94 -9.56 -12.07
C SER A 437 18.74 -9.95 -11.22
N PHE A 438 17.57 -9.41 -11.54
CA PHE A 438 16.34 -9.60 -10.78
C PHE A 438 15.40 -10.61 -11.45
N THR A 439 14.82 -11.51 -10.65
CA THR A 439 13.86 -12.54 -11.07
C THR A 439 12.71 -12.62 -10.09
N GLY A 440 11.49 -12.82 -10.58
CA GLY A 440 10.32 -12.81 -9.71
C GLY A 440 8.99 -12.70 -10.45
N TYR A 441 7.96 -12.31 -9.70
CA TYR A 441 6.64 -12.04 -10.25
C TYR A 441 5.95 -10.88 -9.54
N LEU A 442 5.01 -10.28 -10.27
CA LEU A 442 4.25 -9.10 -9.91
C LEU A 442 2.80 -9.38 -10.27
N THR A 443 1.88 -9.19 -9.32
CA THR A 443 0.44 -9.16 -9.59
C THR A 443 -0.05 -7.73 -9.56
N THR A 444 -0.61 -7.23 -10.66
CA THR A 444 -1.18 -5.87 -10.75
C THR A 444 -2.69 -5.91 -10.59
N VAL A 445 -3.26 -4.79 -10.17
CA VAL A 445 -4.70 -4.52 -10.22
C VAL A 445 -5.00 -3.72 -11.48
N GLU A 446 -5.82 -4.27 -12.38
CA GLU A 446 -6.33 -3.59 -13.57
C GLU A 446 -7.83 -3.34 -13.39
N ILE A 447 -8.27 -2.09 -13.53
CA ILE A 447 -9.67 -1.68 -13.32
C ILE A 447 -10.28 -1.37 -14.68
N GLU A 448 -11.48 -1.88 -14.94
CA GLU A 448 -12.17 -1.62 -16.19
C GLU A 448 -12.57 -0.13 -16.31
N GLY A 449 -11.99 0.57 -17.29
CA GLY A 449 -12.31 1.97 -17.59
C GLY A 449 -11.46 3.03 -16.89
N LEU A 450 -10.35 2.65 -16.22
CA LEU A 450 -9.30 3.51 -15.67
C LEU A 450 -7.93 3.00 -16.14
#